data_AF-A0A4Q3V8T1-F1
#
_entry.id   AF-A0A4Q3V8T1-F1
#
_cell.length_a   1.000
_cell.length_b   1.000
_cell.length_c   1.000
_cell.angle_alpha   90.00
_cell.angle_beta   90.00
_cell.angle_gamma   90.00
#
_symmetry.space_group_name_H-M   'P 1'
#
loop_
_entity.id
_entity.type
_entity.pdbx_description
1 polymer ?
#
loop_
_entity_poly.entity_id
_entity_poly.type
_entity_poly.pdbx_seq_one_letter_code
_entity_poly.pdbx_strand_id
1 'polypeptide(L)'
;MKRKLKRYSGIGSYASCFVFLLLLVSSCTIVRKAPTGKPYLIKNTINLEGGNFTKIERSAVVSKLNDQLDDSSKFITKEALFLFRTIVRPPVYDSAYSAASARNMKGSMYHLGYYDARVSFRADTSGNRVKVKYLVQAGNPTLVDTMEYRLVPEELQQI
;
A
#
# COMPACT_ATOMS: atom_id res chain seq x y z
N MET A 1 -17.02 -61.94 8.83
CA MET A 1 -17.32 -61.03 9.97
C MET A 1 -16.03 -60.36 10.43
N LYS A 2 -16.01 -59.01 10.43
CA LYS A 2 -15.05 -58.05 11.06
C LYS A 2 -13.60 -58.00 10.56
N ARG A 3 -13.34 -57.18 9.53
CA ARG A 3 -12.04 -56.54 9.31
C ARG A 3 -11.88 -55.40 10.34
N LYS A 4 -10.90 -55.50 11.24
CA LYS A 4 -10.57 -54.44 12.20
C LYS A 4 -9.92 -53.24 11.47
N LEU A 5 -10.63 -52.13 11.42
CA LEU A 5 -10.06 -50.81 11.10
C LEU A 5 -9.11 -50.38 12.23
N LYS A 6 -7.82 -50.33 11.95
CA LYS A 6 -6.79 -49.78 12.86
C LYS A 6 -6.90 -48.26 12.83
N ARG A 7 -7.49 -47.70 13.89
CA ARG A 7 -7.69 -46.27 14.13
C ARG A 7 -6.32 -45.62 14.42
N TYR A 8 -5.73 -44.95 13.44
CA TYR A 8 -4.55 -44.09 13.61
C TYR A 8 -4.99 -42.79 14.33
N SER A 9 -5.20 -42.87 15.65
CA SER A 9 -5.73 -41.78 16.48
C SER A 9 -4.76 -41.52 17.63
N GLY A 10 -3.71 -40.74 17.37
CA GLY A 10 -2.80 -40.32 18.44
C GLY A 10 -1.60 -39.52 17.92
N ILE A 11 -0.80 -40.12 17.03
CA ILE A 11 0.46 -39.51 16.56
C ILE A 11 0.22 -38.39 15.52
N GLY A 12 -0.79 -38.53 14.66
CA GLY A 12 -1.14 -37.49 13.67
C GLY A 12 -1.65 -36.18 14.28
N SER A 13 -2.20 -36.21 15.51
CA SER A 13 -2.75 -35.02 16.17
C SER A 13 -1.64 -34.09 16.70
N TYR A 14 -0.58 -34.65 17.29
CA TYR A 14 0.57 -33.86 17.76
C TYR A 14 1.42 -33.31 16.60
N ALA A 15 1.58 -34.09 15.52
CA ALA A 15 2.27 -33.62 14.31
C ALA A 15 1.51 -32.47 13.63
N SER A 16 0.17 -32.54 13.59
CA SER A 16 -0.68 -31.46 13.07
C SER A 16 -0.54 -30.18 13.92
N CYS A 17 -0.54 -30.30 15.26
CA CYS A 17 -0.30 -29.17 16.16
C CYS A 17 1.10 -28.56 15.98
N PHE A 18 2.14 -29.37 15.75
CA PHE A 18 3.51 -28.88 15.56
C PHE A 18 3.68 -28.11 14.24
N VAL A 19 3.05 -28.59 13.17
CA VAL A 19 2.99 -27.88 11.88
C VAL A 19 2.20 -26.57 12.03
N PHE A 20 1.10 -26.57 12.78
CA PHE A 20 0.32 -25.36 13.06
C PHE A 20 1.12 -24.36 13.91
N LEU A 21 1.92 -24.84 14.87
CA LEU A 21 2.80 -24.00 15.69
C LEU A 21 3.94 -23.36 14.87
N LEU A 22 4.54 -24.10 13.93
CA LEU A 22 5.55 -23.58 13.02
C LEU A 22 5.00 -22.53 12.06
N LEU A 23 3.74 -22.66 11.63
CA LEU A 23 3.06 -21.64 10.83
C LEU A 23 2.89 -20.31 11.58
N LEU A 24 2.76 -20.34 12.92
CA LEU A 24 2.58 -19.13 13.73
C LEU A 24 3.85 -18.26 13.83
N VAL A 25 5.05 -18.80 13.59
CA VAL A 25 6.32 -18.05 13.75
C VAL A 25 6.66 -17.20 12.50
N SER A 26 5.91 -17.35 11.41
CA SER A 26 6.25 -16.83 10.07
C SER A 26 6.00 -15.33 9.82
N SER A 27 5.65 -14.52 10.82
CA SER A 27 5.23 -13.12 10.60
C SER A 27 6.15 -12.02 11.16
N CYS A 28 7.31 -12.38 11.72
CA CYS A 28 8.19 -11.38 12.34
C CYS A 28 8.93 -10.54 11.28
N THR A 29 8.76 -9.22 11.31
CA THR A 29 9.49 -8.27 10.45
C THR A 29 10.73 -7.73 11.16
N ILE A 30 11.91 -8.03 10.65
CA ILE A 30 13.18 -7.63 11.25
C ILE A 30 13.68 -6.35 10.56
N VAL A 31 14.10 -5.34 11.33
CA VAL A 31 14.71 -4.12 10.80
C VAL A 31 16.21 -4.18 11.04
N ARG A 32 17.01 -4.03 9.98
CA ARG A 32 18.48 -4.02 10.05
C ARG A 32 19.05 -2.68 9.60
N LYS A 33 20.13 -2.24 10.27
CA LYS A 33 20.86 -1.00 9.96
C LYS A 33 19.95 0.24 9.98
N ALA A 34 19.15 0.37 11.03
CA ALA A 34 18.28 1.52 11.23
C ALA A 34 19.12 2.78 11.57
N PRO A 35 18.70 3.97 11.12
CA PRO A 35 19.29 5.23 11.56
C PRO A 35 19.22 5.38 13.08
N THR A 36 20.34 5.70 13.72
CA THR A 36 20.41 5.95 15.17
C THR A 36 19.83 7.31 15.51
N GLY A 37 18.92 7.35 16.50
CA GLY A 37 18.36 8.59 17.04
C GLY A 37 17.43 9.38 16.11
N LYS A 38 17.08 8.85 14.93
CA LYS A 38 16.19 9.51 13.97
C LYS A 38 14.97 8.64 13.65
N PRO A 39 13.78 9.23 13.49
CA PRO A 39 12.62 8.49 13.02
C PRO A 39 12.87 7.98 11.59
N TYR A 40 12.50 6.73 11.32
CA TYR A 40 12.69 6.10 10.02
C TYR A 40 11.43 5.36 9.57
N LEU A 41 11.25 5.30 8.27
CA LEU A 41 10.05 4.72 7.67
C LEU A 41 10.12 3.19 7.68
N ILE A 42 9.04 2.54 8.14
CA ILE A 42 8.95 1.07 8.17
C ILE A 42 7.76 0.51 7.39
N LYS A 43 6.75 1.34 7.11
CA LYS A 43 5.55 0.90 6.42
C LYS A 43 4.83 2.09 5.78
N ASN A 44 4.43 1.91 4.53
CA ASN A 44 3.40 2.73 3.89
C ASN A 44 2.13 1.90 3.72
N THR A 45 0.97 2.51 3.86
CA THR A 45 -0.31 1.85 3.62
C THR A 45 -1.22 2.84 2.91
N ILE A 46 -1.83 2.41 1.80
CA ILE A 46 -2.75 3.23 1.01
C ILE A 46 -4.16 2.65 1.18
N ASN A 47 -5.05 3.46 1.73
CA ASN A 47 -6.47 3.13 1.87
C ASN A 47 -7.25 3.92 0.82
N LEU A 48 -7.87 3.19 -0.13
CA LEU A 48 -8.76 3.76 -1.15
C LEU A 48 -10.21 3.64 -0.70
N GLU A 49 -10.93 4.76 -0.64
CA GLU A 49 -12.34 4.85 -0.25
C GLU A 49 -13.16 5.52 -1.37
N GLY A 50 -14.42 5.08 -1.55
CA GLY A 50 -15.30 5.56 -2.63
C GLY A 50 -15.02 4.96 -4.01
N GLY A 51 -15.55 5.60 -5.06
CA GLY A 51 -15.29 5.30 -6.47
C GLY A 51 -15.90 4.00 -7.03
N ASN A 52 -16.73 3.29 -6.26
CA ASN A 52 -17.43 2.06 -6.70
C ASN A 52 -16.56 1.01 -7.42
N PHE A 53 -15.27 0.92 -7.07
CA PHE A 53 -14.36 -0.05 -7.65
C PHE A 53 -14.71 -1.48 -7.26
N THR A 54 -14.60 -2.40 -8.23
CA THR A 54 -14.49 -3.83 -7.93
C THR A 54 -13.21 -4.13 -7.15
N LYS A 55 -13.12 -5.30 -6.52
CA LYS A 55 -11.93 -5.71 -5.77
C LYS A 55 -10.66 -5.72 -6.63
N ILE A 56 -10.79 -6.11 -7.90
CA ILE A 56 -9.68 -6.19 -8.85
C ILE A 56 -9.23 -4.79 -9.24
N GLU A 57 -10.15 -3.93 -9.66
CA GLU A 57 -9.84 -2.53 -10.02
C GLU A 57 -9.23 -1.77 -8.86
N ARG A 58 -9.78 -1.95 -7.65
CA ARG A 58 -9.22 -1.37 -6.43
C ARG A 58 -7.76 -1.78 -6.23
N SER A 59 -7.44 -3.05 -6.43
CA SER A 59 -6.05 -3.52 -6.29
C SER A 59 -5.12 -2.93 -7.35
N ALA A 60 -5.60 -2.77 -8.59
CA ALA A 60 -4.84 -2.15 -9.67
C ALA A 60 -4.60 -0.65 -9.40
N VAL A 61 -5.64 0.07 -8.96
CA VAL A 61 -5.52 1.49 -8.59
C VAL A 61 -4.57 1.65 -7.40
N VAL A 62 -4.71 0.84 -6.35
CA VAL A 62 -3.80 0.88 -5.19
C VAL A 62 -2.36 0.58 -5.61
N SER A 63 -2.13 -0.37 -6.53
CA SER A 63 -0.79 -0.62 -7.09
C SER A 63 -0.23 0.65 -7.76
N LYS A 64 -1.01 1.26 -8.68
CA LYS A 64 -0.60 2.49 -9.37
C LYS A 64 -0.30 3.64 -8.40
N LEU A 65 -1.07 3.76 -7.32
CA LEU A 65 -0.85 4.75 -6.27
C LEU A 65 0.41 4.47 -5.43
N ASN A 66 0.76 3.20 -5.21
CA ASN A 66 2.03 2.86 -4.57
C ASN A 66 3.23 3.27 -5.44
N ASP A 67 3.10 3.18 -6.76
CA ASP A 67 4.15 3.62 -7.69
C ASP A 67 4.39 5.15 -7.63
N GLN A 68 3.39 5.91 -7.17
CA GLN A 68 3.48 7.37 -7.00
C GLN A 68 4.19 7.82 -5.72
N LEU A 69 4.62 6.89 -4.87
CA LEU A 69 5.40 7.24 -3.68
C LEU A 69 6.72 7.89 -4.10
N ASP A 70 7.11 8.92 -3.36
CA ASP A 70 8.43 9.54 -3.47
C ASP A 70 9.52 8.50 -3.14
N ASP A 71 10.65 8.55 -3.84
CA ASP A 71 11.74 7.58 -3.65
C ASP A 71 12.33 7.64 -2.23
N SER A 72 12.31 8.80 -1.58
CA SER A 72 12.71 8.96 -0.18
C SER A 72 11.68 8.38 0.80
N SER A 73 10.47 8.09 0.31
CA SER A 73 9.41 7.39 1.04
C SER A 73 9.35 5.90 0.70
N LYS A 74 10.27 5.36 -0.10
CA LYS A 74 10.36 3.92 -0.41
C LYS A 74 11.43 3.26 0.45
N PHE A 75 11.19 2.01 0.85
CA PHE A 75 12.16 1.20 1.61
C PHE A 75 12.30 -0.18 0.98
N ILE A 76 13.50 -0.73 1.09
CA ILE A 76 13.84 -2.03 0.50
C ILE A 76 13.50 -3.13 1.51
N THR A 77 12.56 -3.98 1.13
CA THR A 77 12.25 -5.24 1.83
C THR A 77 12.98 -6.38 1.14
N LYS A 78 13.80 -7.11 1.91
CA LYS A 78 14.39 -8.38 1.46
C LYS A 78 13.59 -9.52 2.07
N GLU A 79 13.15 -10.45 1.23
CA GLU A 79 12.50 -11.68 1.68
C GLU A 79 13.52 -12.82 1.64
N ALA A 80 13.64 -13.57 2.73
CA ALA A 80 14.43 -14.79 2.79
C ALA A 80 13.50 -15.98 3.05
N LEU A 81 13.59 -17.00 2.18
CA LEU A 81 12.85 -18.26 2.28
C LEU A 81 11.33 -18.08 2.46
N PHE A 82 10.74 -17.02 1.88
CA PHE A 82 9.30 -16.65 2.00
C PHE A 82 8.79 -16.37 3.43
N LEU A 83 9.57 -16.69 4.47
CA LEU A 83 9.19 -16.63 5.88
C LEU A 83 9.74 -15.39 6.59
N PHE A 84 10.88 -14.86 6.14
CA PHE A 84 11.56 -13.78 6.83
C PHE A 84 11.60 -12.51 5.99
N ARG A 85 10.76 -11.55 6.37
CA ARG A 85 10.78 -10.19 5.79
C ARG A 85 11.71 -9.30 6.59
N THR A 86 12.76 -8.82 5.94
CA THR A 86 13.74 -7.93 6.55
C THR A 86 13.75 -6.59 5.84
N ILE A 87 13.55 -5.50 6.59
CA ILE A 87 13.75 -4.13 6.09
C ILE A 87 15.21 -3.77 6.31
N VAL A 88 15.92 -3.45 5.24
CA VAL A 88 17.36 -3.14 5.30
C VAL A 88 17.55 -1.65 5.00
N ARG A 89 18.22 -0.93 5.92
CA ARG A 89 18.55 0.50 5.78
C ARG A 89 17.31 1.36 5.45
N PRO A 90 16.32 1.43 6.37
CA PRO A 90 15.16 2.28 6.14
C PRO A 90 15.56 3.75 6.02
N PRO A 91 14.91 4.54 5.14
CA PRO A 91 15.17 5.97 5.01
C PRO A 91 14.69 6.72 6.26
N VAL A 92 15.33 7.85 6.54
CA VAL A 92 14.88 8.79 7.59
C VAL A 92 13.54 9.38 7.16
N TYR A 93 12.60 9.44 8.09
CA TYR A 93 11.27 9.97 7.81
C TYR A 93 11.28 11.50 7.70
N ASP A 94 10.69 12.01 6.63
CA ASP A 94 10.35 13.42 6.47
C ASP A 94 8.90 13.54 5.93
N SER A 95 8.12 14.39 6.58
CA SER A 95 6.75 14.71 6.21
C SER A 95 6.64 15.34 4.80
N ALA A 96 7.67 16.05 4.33
CA ALA A 96 7.68 16.69 3.01
C ALA A 96 7.55 15.66 1.88
N TYR A 97 8.26 14.53 1.98
CA TYR A 97 8.16 13.44 0.98
C TYR A 97 6.81 12.73 1.04
N SER A 98 6.20 12.63 2.23
CA SER A 98 4.83 12.10 2.36
C SER A 98 3.81 13.05 1.73
N ALA A 99 3.99 14.37 1.90
CA ALA A 99 3.15 15.36 1.25
C ALA A 99 3.31 15.35 -0.27
N ALA A 100 4.54 15.22 -0.78
CA ALA A 100 4.81 15.05 -2.21
C ALA A 100 4.13 13.80 -2.78
N SER A 101 4.29 12.66 -2.09
CA SER A 101 3.63 11.40 -2.46
C SER A 101 2.10 11.55 -2.51
N ALA A 102 1.50 12.24 -1.53
CA ALA A 102 0.06 12.50 -1.53
C ALA A 102 -0.40 13.36 -2.72
N ARG A 103 0.39 14.36 -3.13
CA ARG A 103 0.11 15.17 -4.33
C ARG A 103 0.21 14.33 -5.61
N ASN A 104 1.23 13.49 -5.74
CA ASN A 104 1.39 12.60 -6.89
C ASN A 104 0.22 11.61 -7.00
N MET A 105 -0.21 11.03 -5.87
CA MET A 105 -1.40 10.19 -5.81
C MET A 105 -2.66 10.94 -6.24
N LYS A 106 -2.86 12.19 -5.78
CA LYS A 106 -3.98 13.02 -6.22
C LYS A 106 -3.95 13.25 -7.74
N GLY A 107 -2.79 13.57 -8.30
CA GLY A 107 -2.61 13.70 -9.75
C GLY A 107 -2.94 12.42 -10.51
N SER A 108 -2.51 11.26 -9.99
CA SER A 108 -2.88 9.97 -10.58
C SER A 108 -4.37 9.69 -10.54
N MET A 109 -5.07 10.06 -9.46
CA MET A 109 -6.54 9.95 -9.39
C MET A 109 -7.22 10.88 -10.39
N TYR A 110 -6.71 12.10 -10.56
CA TYR A 110 -7.19 13.03 -11.59
C TYR A 110 -7.10 12.42 -12.99
N HIS A 111 -5.97 11.79 -13.33
CA HIS A 111 -5.81 11.09 -14.61
C HIS A 111 -6.69 9.84 -14.77
N LEU A 112 -7.30 9.34 -13.70
CA LEU A 112 -8.25 8.23 -13.73
C LEU A 112 -9.72 8.71 -13.83
N GLY A 113 -9.95 10.02 -13.98
CA GLY A 113 -11.30 10.61 -14.05
C GLY A 113 -11.94 10.92 -12.69
N TYR A 114 -11.16 10.86 -11.61
CA TYR A 114 -11.62 11.18 -10.25
C TYR A 114 -11.17 12.60 -9.88
N TYR A 115 -11.81 13.59 -10.49
CA TYR A 115 -11.41 15.00 -10.35
C TYR A 115 -11.62 15.56 -8.93
N ASP A 116 -12.62 15.05 -8.20
CA ASP A 116 -12.91 15.42 -6.81
C ASP A 116 -12.07 14.64 -5.78
N ALA A 117 -11.07 13.89 -6.23
CA ALA A 117 -10.27 13.05 -5.34
C ALA A 117 -9.52 13.87 -4.28
N ARG A 118 -9.57 13.40 -3.04
CA ARG A 118 -8.83 13.98 -1.91
C ARG A 118 -7.86 12.95 -1.38
N VAL A 119 -6.61 13.37 -1.19
CA VAL A 119 -5.56 12.53 -0.61
C VAL A 119 -5.04 13.21 0.65
N SER A 120 -5.08 12.50 1.76
CA SER A 120 -4.48 12.92 3.03
C SER A 120 -3.52 11.84 3.52
N PHE A 121 -2.60 12.21 4.41
CA PHE A 121 -1.68 11.26 5.02
C PHE A 121 -1.61 11.47 6.52
N ARG A 122 -1.35 10.39 7.25
CA ARG A 122 -1.09 10.39 8.68
C ARG A 122 0.15 9.56 8.97
N ALA A 123 1.05 10.10 9.78
CA ALA A 123 2.25 9.40 10.21
C ALA A 123 2.12 9.01 11.68
N ASP A 124 2.11 7.71 11.94
CA ASP A 124 2.10 7.17 13.31
C ASP A 124 3.52 6.74 13.68
N THR A 125 4.04 7.32 14.76
CA THR A 125 5.41 7.09 15.23
C THR A 125 5.38 6.25 16.51
N SER A 126 6.14 5.15 16.54
CA SER A 126 6.32 4.28 17.71
C SER A 126 7.81 4.12 17.98
N GLY A 127 8.32 4.81 19.00
CA GLY A 127 9.76 5.01 19.18
C GLY A 127 10.35 5.73 17.96
N ASN A 128 11.31 5.11 17.27
CA ASN A 128 11.91 5.65 16.05
C ASN A 128 11.27 5.10 14.76
N ARG A 129 10.19 4.30 14.86
CA ARG A 129 9.57 3.64 13.72
C ARG A 129 8.35 4.43 13.26
N VAL A 130 8.33 4.85 12.01
CA VAL A 130 7.23 5.61 11.41
C VAL A 130 6.44 4.74 10.43
N LYS A 131 5.13 4.73 10.59
CA LYS A 131 4.18 4.14 9.64
C LYS A 131 3.35 5.26 9.03
N VAL A 132 3.35 5.37 7.71
CA VAL A 132 2.55 6.39 7.01
C VAL A 132 1.32 5.72 6.41
N LYS A 133 0.15 6.24 6.73
CA LYS A 133 -1.13 5.84 6.18
C LYS A 133 -1.65 6.95 5.28
N TYR A 134 -1.82 6.64 4.00
CA TYR A 134 -2.45 7.49 3.01
C TYR A 134 -3.93 7.14 2.92
N LEU A 135 -4.78 8.15 3.01
CA LEU A 135 -6.22 8.02 2.83
C LEU A 135 -6.59 8.73 1.53
N VAL A 136 -7.05 7.94 0.56
CA VAL A 136 -7.43 8.38 -0.78
C VAL A 136 -8.94 8.24 -0.90
N GLN A 137 -9.63 9.38 -0.91
CA GLN A 137 -11.06 9.46 -1.15
C GLN A 137 -11.26 9.75 -2.63
N ALA A 138 -11.72 8.76 -3.40
CA ALA A 138 -11.86 8.88 -4.85
C ALA A 138 -12.97 9.85 -5.27
N GLY A 139 -14.06 9.93 -4.49
CA GLY A 139 -15.25 10.68 -4.91
C GLY A 139 -16.01 9.95 -6.03
N ASN A 140 -16.76 10.71 -6.83
CA ASN A 140 -17.52 10.19 -7.95
C ASN A 140 -16.67 10.20 -9.24
N PRO A 141 -16.71 9.15 -10.07
CA PRO A 141 -16.07 9.19 -11.38
C PRO A 141 -16.80 10.21 -12.26
N THR A 142 -16.02 11.04 -12.96
CA THR A 142 -16.56 12.07 -13.86
C THR A 142 -16.13 11.77 -15.28
N LEU A 143 -17.09 11.85 -16.21
CA LEU A 143 -16.82 11.78 -17.65
C LEU A 143 -16.71 13.21 -18.19
N VAL A 144 -15.74 13.43 -19.08
CA VAL A 144 -15.67 14.69 -19.82
C VAL A 144 -16.66 14.61 -20.97
N ASP A 145 -17.67 15.48 -20.93
CA ASP A 145 -18.73 15.52 -21.94
C ASP A 145 -18.42 16.53 -23.05
N THR A 146 -18.13 17.78 -22.67
CA THR A 146 -17.90 18.87 -23.63
C THR A 146 -16.59 19.60 -23.31
N MET A 147 -15.83 19.91 -24.36
CA MET A 147 -14.68 20.81 -24.31
C MET A 147 -14.98 22.05 -25.17
N GLU A 148 -15.08 23.21 -24.54
CA GLU A 148 -15.22 24.50 -25.22
C GLU A 148 -13.89 25.25 -25.17
N TYR A 149 -13.46 25.79 -26.30
CA TYR A 149 -12.29 26.65 -26.38
C TYR A 149 -12.74 28.07 -26.67
N ARG A 150 -12.34 29.02 -25.81
CA ARG A 150 -12.53 30.45 -26.05
C ARG A 150 -11.20 31.10 -26.34
N LEU A 151 -10.94 31.37 -27.61
CA LEU A 151 -9.72 32.04 -28.06
C LEU A 151 -9.97 33.55 -28.01
N VAL A 152 -9.13 34.29 -27.28
CA VAL A 152 -9.31 35.75 -27.09
C VAL A 152 -9.19 36.52 -28.42
N PRO A 153 -8.27 36.18 -29.34
CA PRO A 153 -8.30 36.73 -30.70
C PRO A 153 -9.38 36.03 -31.53
N GLU A 154 -10.25 36.84 -32.14
CA GLU A 154 -11.37 36.38 -32.98
C GLU A 154 -10.89 35.60 -34.22
N GLU A 155 -9.70 35.93 -34.73
CA GLU A 155 -9.04 35.28 -35.87
C GLU A 155 -8.74 33.79 -35.65
N LEU A 156 -8.59 33.36 -34.40
CA LEU A 156 -8.25 31.99 -34.06
C LEU A 156 -9.48 31.12 -33.77
N GLN A 157 -10.66 31.72 -33.61
CA GLN A 157 -11.91 31.01 -33.27
C GLN A 157 -12.51 30.22 -34.45
N GLN A 158 -11.99 30.38 -35.66
CA GLN A 158 -12.51 29.75 -36.89
C GLN A 158 -11.73 28.50 -37.33
N ILE A 159 -10.76 28.04 -36.53
CA ILE A 159 -9.95 26.84 -36.79
C ILE A 159 -10.56 25.66 -36.06
#